data_AF-A0A7X6WJA8-F1
#
_entry.id   AF-A0A7X6WJA8-F1
#
_cell.length_a   1.000
_cell.length_b   1.000
_cell.length_c   1.000
_cell.angle_alpha   90.00
_cell.angle_beta   90.00
_cell.angle_gamma   90.00
#
_symmetry.space_group_name_H-M   'P 1'
#
loop_
_entity.id
_entity.type
_entity.pdbx_description
1 polymer ?
#
loop_
_entity_poly.entity_id
_entity_poly.type
_entity_poly.pdbx_seq_one_letter_code
_entity_poly.pdbx_strand_id
1 'polypeptide(L)' 'MCKLSGILSILAGILYILIQIIHPDETLEMVNSQQFFIVGVLTMIMAIFSIIGLLELTYYKSKRQST' A
#
# COMPACT_ATOMS: atom_id res chain seq x y z
N MET A 1 -16.37 5.50 10.69
CA MET A 1 -15.27 5.84 9.76
C MET A 1 -13.94 5.14 10.12
N CYS A 2 -13.54 5.00 11.40
CA CYS A 2 -12.27 4.32 11.77
C CYS A 2 -12.10 2.86 11.29
N LYS A 3 -13.19 2.11 11.08
CA LYS A 3 -13.12 0.73 10.59
C LYS A 3 -12.59 0.64 9.15
N LEU A 4 -12.89 1.63 8.31
CA LEU A 4 -12.51 1.61 6.89
C LEU A 4 -11.00 1.89 6.72
N SER A 5 -10.47 2.89 7.44
CA SER A 5 -9.03 3.16 7.56
C SER A 5 -8.22 1.92 7.95
N GLY A 6 -8.63 1.21 9.00
CA GLY A 6 -7.95 0.00 9.44
C GLY A 6 -7.95 -1.10 8.38
N ILE A 7 -9.08 -1.29 7.69
CA ILE A 7 -9.20 -2.25 6.59
C ILE A 7 -8.29 -1.87 5.41
N LEU A 8 -8.21 -0.58 5.06
CA LEU A 8 -7.33 -0.11 3.97
C LEU A 8 -5.85 -0.32 4.30
N SER A 9 -5.43 -0.05 5.55
CA SER A 9 -4.05 -0.34 5.99
C SER A 9 -3.72 -1.83 5.98
N ILE A 10 -4.66 -2.68 6.43
CA ILE A 10 -4.50 -4.14 6.36
C ILE A 10 -4.41 -4.61 4.91
N LEU A 11 -5.26 -4.07 4.03
CA LEU A 11 -5.27 -4.41 2.61
C LEU A 11 -3.96 -4.00 1.93
N ALA A 12 -3.38 -2.84 2.29
CA ALA A 12 -2.05 -2.44 1.84
C ALA A 12 -0.98 -3.45 2.29
N GLY A 13 -1.02 -3.91 3.53
CA GLY A 13 -0.11 -4.95 4.04
C GLY A 13 -0.25 -6.29 3.32
N ILE A 14 -1.47 -6.72 3.02
CA ILE A 14 -1.71 -7.95 2.24
C ILE A 14 -1.17 -7.79 0.82
N LEU A 15 -1.40 -6.62 0.20
CA LEU A 15 -0.93 -6.34 -1.14
C LEU A 15 0.60 -6.35 -1.21
N TYR A 16 1.29 -5.86 -0.17
CA TYR A 16 2.75 -5.97 -0.05
C TYR A 16 3.22 -7.43 -0.12
N ILE A 17 2.61 -8.32 0.67
CA ILE A 17 2.97 -9.75 0.69
C ILE A 17 2.80 -10.36 -0.71
N LEU A 18 1.71 -10.02 -1.40
CA LEU A 18 1.45 -10.52 -2.75
C LEU A 18 2.47 -10.00 -3.77
N ILE A 19 2.83 -8.72 -3.71
CA ILE A 19 3.84 -8.11 -4.59
C ILE A 19 5.18 -8.82 -4.44
N GLN A 20 5.59 -9.12 -3.20
CA GLN A 20 6.87 -9.78 -2.95
C GLN A 20 6.95 -11.21 -3.52
N ILE A 21 5.82 -11.92 -3.61
CA ILE A 21 5.78 -13.27 -4.21
C ILE A 21 6.04 -13.22 -5.73
N ILE A 22 5.57 -12.16 -6.39
CA ILE A 22 5.65 -12.02 -7.86
C ILE A 22 6.78 -11.09 -8.31
N HIS A 23 7.58 -10.57 -7.38
CA HIS A 23 8.66 -9.64 -7.68
C HIS A 23 9.72 -10.35 -8.53
N PRO A 24 9.98 -9.89 -9.77
CA PRO A 24 10.99 -10.50 -10.62
C PRO A 24 12.40 -10.23 -10.09
N ASP A 25 13.39 -10.99 -10.56
CA ASP A 25 14.79 -10.74 -10.23
C ASP A 25 15.23 -9.34 -10.70
N GLU A 26 16.03 -8.66 -9.88
CA GLU A 26 16.50 -7.29 -10.12
C GLU A 26 17.65 -7.25 -11.15
N THR A 27 17.42 -7.77 -12.35
CA THR A 27 18.36 -7.65 -13.47
C THR A 27 17.98 -6.48 -14.36
N LEU A 28 18.97 -5.84 -14.99
CA LEU A 28 18.77 -4.68 -15.87
C LEU A 28 17.89 -5.01 -17.09
N GLU A 29 17.82 -6.28 -17.49
CA GLU A 29 16.98 -6.74 -18.60
C GLU A 29 15.50 -6.85 -18.17
N MET A 30 15.25 -7.20 -16.90
CA MET A 30 13.90 -7.41 -16.37
C MET A 30 13.14 -6.11 -16.10
N VAL A 31 13.80 -4.97 -15.96
CA VAL A 31 13.14 -3.67 -15.70
C VAL A 31 12.17 -3.24 -16.80
N ASN A 32 12.39 -3.69 -18.03
CA ASN A 32 11.50 -3.43 -19.18
C ASN A 32 10.43 -4.51 -19.38
N SER A 33 10.42 -5.54 -18.53
CA SER A 33 9.46 -6.63 -18.62
C SER A 33 8.07 -6.20 -18.15
N GLN A 34 7.04 -6.86 -18.66
CA GLN A 34 5.66 -6.67 -18.20
C GLN A 34 5.50 -6.99 -16.72
N GLN A 35 6.29 -7.92 -16.17
CA GLN A 35 6.26 -8.27 -14.75
C GLN A 35 6.69 -7.08 -13.87
N PHE A 36 7.79 -6.41 -14.24
CA PHE A 36 8.26 -5.21 -13.54
C PHE A 36 7.22 -4.08 -13.56
N PHE A 37 6.55 -3.90 -14.70
CA PHE A 37 5.46 -2.94 -14.82
C PHE A 37 4.28 -3.28 -13.89
N ILE A 38 3.84 -4.53 -13.87
CA ILE A 38 2.73 -5.00 -13.01
C ILE A 38 3.08 -4.79 -11.53
N VAL A 39 4.28 -5.17 -11.12
CA VAL A 39 4.79 -4.96 -9.75
C VAL A 39 4.79 -3.48 -9.38
N GLY A 40 5.23 -2.60 -10.29
CA GLY A 40 5.22 -1.15 -10.10
C GLY A 40 3.81 -0.58 -9.89
N VAL A 41 2.85 -1.00 -10.72
CA VAL A 41 1.45 -0.57 -10.60
C VAL A 41 0.83 -1.06 -9.28
N LEU A 42 1.05 -2.32 -8.90
CA LEU A 42 0.54 -2.87 -7.63
C LEU A 42 1.15 -2.15 -6.43
N THR A 43 2.45 -1.84 -6.49
CA THR A 43 3.17 -1.09 -5.44
C THR A 43 2.61 0.33 -5.30
N MET A 44 2.25 0.98 -6.41
CA MET A 44 1.61 2.29 -6.38
C MET A 44 0.22 2.23 -5.70
N ILE A 45 -0.61 1.25 -6.05
CA ILE A 45 -1.94 1.05 -5.44
C ILE A 45 -1.80 0.78 -3.94
N MET A 46 -0.84 -0.06 -3.56
CA MET A 46 -0.50 -0.33 -2.16
C MET A 46 -0.14 0.94 -1.39
N ALA A 47 0.70 1.80 -1.98
CA ALA A 47 1.11 3.06 -1.35
C ALA A 47 -0.09 3.99 -1.12
N ILE A 48 -1.01 4.09 -2.09
CA ILE A 48 -2.24 4.89 -1.95
C ILE A 48 -3.10 4.37 -0.78
N PHE A 49 -3.31 3.06 -0.68
CA PHE A 49 -4.07 2.47 0.44
C PHE A 49 -3.39 2.71 1.79
N SER A 50 -2.07 2.62 1.85
CA SER A 50 -1.30 2.91 3.05
C SER A 50 -1.44 4.38 3.48
N ILE A 51 -1.32 5.33 2.54
CA ILE A 51 -1.44 6.76 2.82
C ILE A 51 -2.84 7.11 3.31
N ILE A 52 -3.89 6.63 2.64
CA ILE A 52 -5.29 6.89 3.06
C ILE A 52 -5.55 6.31 4.45
N GLY A 53 -5.10 5.07 4.68
CA GLY A 53 -5.23 4.41 5.98
C GLY A 53 -4.55 5.19 7.11
N LEU A 54 -3.32 5.65 6.90
CA LEU A 54 -2.54 6.41 7.89
C LEU A 54 -3.07 7.83 8.13
N LEU A 55 -3.51 8.52 7.07
CA LEU A 55 -4.09 9.87 7.17
C LEU A 55 -5.36 9.87 8.02
N GLU A 56 -6.27 8.92 7.77
CA GLU A 56 -7.50 8.81 8.54
C GLU A 56 -7.24 8.47 10.02
N LEU A 57 -6.26 7.59 10.30
CA LEU A 57 -5.86 7.27 11.67
C LEU A 57 -5.36 8.51 12.42
N THR A 58 -4.48 9.29 11.77
CA THR A 58 -3.88 10.48 12.36
C THR A 58 -4.93 11.57 12.57
N TYR A 59 -5.82 11.78 11.60
CA TYR A 59 -6.93 12.71 11.71
C TYR A 59 -7.88 12.34 12.86
N TYR A 60 -8.25 11.06 12.99
CA TYR A 60 -9.09 10.59 14.08
C TYR A 60 -8.44 10.79 15.45
N LYS A 61 -7.14 10.46 15.57
CA LYS A 61 -6.38 10.68 16.80
C LYS A 61 -6.36 12.16 17.19
N SER A 62 -6.14 13.05 16.21
CA SER A 62 -6.15 14.50 16.42
C SER A 62 -7.50 15.02 16.93
N LYS A 63 -8.61 14.58 16.32
CA LYS A 63 -9.96 14.95 16.76
C LYS A 63 -10.25 14.56 18.21
N ARG A 64 -9.72 13.41 18.66
CA ARG A 64 -9.94 12.89 20.02
C ARG A 64 -9.14 13.62 21.09
N GLN A 65 -8.03 14.28 20.74
CA GLN A 65 -7.24 15.09 21.69
C GLN A 65 -7.79 16.51 21.89
N SER A 66 -8.73 16.93 21.03
CA SER A 66 -9.38 18.24 21.10
C SER A 66 -10.75 18.21 21.81
N THR A 67 -11.12 17.08 22.42
CA THR A 67 -12.36 16.90 23.22
C THR A 67 -11.96 16.43 24.62
#